data_AF-A0A7D9DZF4-F1
#
_entry.id   AF-A0A7D9DZF4-F1
#
_cell.length_a   1.000
_cell.length_b   1.000
_cell.length_c   1.000
_cell.angle_alpha   90.00
_cell.angle_beta   90.00
_cell.angle_gamma   90.00
#
_symmetry.space_group_name_H-M   'P 1'
#
loop_
_entity.id
_entity.type
_entity.pdbx_description
1 polymer ?
#
loop_
_entity_poly.entity_id
_entity_poly.type
_entity_poly.pdbx_seq_one_letter_code
_entity_poly.pdbx_strand_id
1 'polypeptide(L)'
;MKVKLATQVLSHTVPAAMLMYVSIGTLPPSATGTSELLSKFDKVFDCLNSSSFKAGKILNRPITSTSSHLQFMNEMNPFIASIKVINPQSKKDVTNTLKCLQRLQITLEGTLEL
;
A
#
# COMPACT_ATOMS: atom_id res chain seq x y z
N MET A 1 17.87 10.86 3.19
CA MET A 1 16.45 10.42 3.25
C MET A 1 16.37 9.15 4.09
N LYS A 2 15.37 9.01 4.98
CA LYS A 2 15.25 7.85 5.90
C LYS A 2 14.08 6.95 5.49
N VAL A 3 14.31 6.04 4.56
CA VAL A 3 13.29 5.06 4.09
C VAL A 3 12.72 4.24 5.25
N LYS A 4 13.56 3.91 6.25
CA LYS A 4 13.16 3.22 7.48
C LYS A 4 11.96 3.87 8.19
N LEU A 5 11.88 5.20 8.24
CA LEU A 5 10.77 5.86 8.91
C LEU A 5 9.47 5.68 8.12
N ALA A 6 9.54 5.81 6.79
CA ALA A 6 8.39 5.60 5.93
C ALA A 6 7.88 4.15 6.02
N THR A 7 8.77 3.15 6.02
CA THR A 7 8.39 1.74 6.13
C THR A 7 7.79 1.41 7.50
N GLN A 8 8.28 2.02 8.58
CA GLN A 8 7.69 1.85 9.91
C GLN A 8 6.27 2.42 10.00
N VAL A 9 6.05 3.64 9.47
CA VAL A 9 4.75 4.31 9.47
C VAL A 9 3.72 3.55 8.62
N LEU A 10 4.15 2.95 7.51
CA LEU A 10 3.28 2.19 6.62
C LEU A 10 3.19 0.70 6.96
N SER A 11 3.82 0.23 8.05
CA SER A 11 3.87 -1.20 8.36
C SER A 11 2.54 -1.77 8.86
N HIS A 12 2.30 -3.06 8.65
CA HIS A 12 1.06 -3.77 9.03
C HIS A 12 0.60 -3.60 10.49
N THR A 13 1.50 -3.28 11.43
CA THR A 13 1.13 -3.10 12.85
C THR A 13 0.37 -1.79 13.07
N VAL A 14 0.62 -0.77 12.26
CA VAL A 14 -0.08 0.52 12.33
C VAL A 14 -1.57 0.39 12.00
N PRO A 15 -2.00 -0.16 10.85
CA PRO A 15 -3.42 -0.35 10.57
C PRO A 15 -4.09 -1.28 11.59
N ALA A 16 -3.42 -2.33 12.06
CA ALA A 16 -3.95 -3.20 13.11
C ALA A 16 -4.24 -2.42 14.41
N ALA A 17 -3.31 -1.58 14.85
CA ALA A 17 -3.50 -0.70 16.00
C ALA A 17 -4.60 0.34 15.76
N MET A 18 -4.70 0.90 14.55
CA MET A 18 -5.79 1.84 14.21
C MET A 18 -7.16 1.16 14.34
N LEU A 19 -7.32 -0.06 13.81
CA LEU A 19 -8.58 -0.81 13.93
C LEU A 19 -8.92 -1.15 15.38
N MET A 20 -7.92 -1.50 16.21
CA MET A 20 -8.11 -1.66 17.65
C MET A 20 -8.59 -0.35 18.29
N TYR A 21 -7.96 0.78 17.98
CA TYR A 21 -8.37 2.05 18.56
C TYR A 21 -9.75 2.52 18.10
N VAL A 22 -10.15 2.16 16.88
CA VAL A 22 -11.53 2.35 16.41
C VAL A 22 -12.49 1.46 17.20
N SER A 23 -12.15 0.18 17.44
CA SER A 23 -13.05 -0.75 18.14
C SER A 23 -13.29 -0.39 19.60
N ILE A 24 -12.31 0.22 20.27
CA ILE A 24 -12.46 0.72 21.65
C ILE A 24 -12.93 2.17 21.71
N GLY A 25 -13.32 2.78 20.59
CA GLY A 25 -13.89 4.14 20.53
C GLY A 25 -12.88 5.28 20.77
N THR A 26 -11.58 5.00 20.71
CA THR A 26 -10.52 6.02 20.85
C THR A 26 -10.28 6.77 19.53
N LEU A 27 -10.42 6.10 18.39
CA LEU A 27 -10.38 6.72 17.06
C LEU A 27 -11.78 6.76 16.43
N PRO A 28 -12.08 7.79 15.61
CA PRO A 28 -13.35 7.86 14.90
C PRO A 28 -13.46 6.75 13.85
N PRO A 29 -14.67 6.29 13.49
CA PRO A 29 -14.87 5.27 12.46
C PRO A 29 -14.26 5.63 11.09
N SER A 30 -14.11 6.93 10.79
CA SER A 30 -13.44 7.41 9.57
C SER A 30 -11.96 7.00 9.49
N ALA A 31 -11.31 6.67 10.61
CA ALA A 31 -9.93 6.18 10.63
C ALA A 31 -9.77 4.80 9.97
N THR A 32 -10.85 4.02 9.82
CA THR A 32 -10.85 2.75 9.09
C THR A 32 -10.37 2.92 7.65
N GLY A 33 -10.76 4.02 6.99
CA GLY A 33 -10.32 4.31 5.62
C GLY A 33 -8.80 4.51 5.52
N THR A 34 -8.21 5.19 6.50
CA THR A 34 -6.75 5.33 6.59
C THR A 34 -6.08 3.99 6.85
N SER A 35 -6.63 3.18 7.76
CA SER A 35 -6.12 1.84 8.05
C SER A 35 -6.10 0.95 6.80
N GLU A 36 -7.17 0.98 5.99
CA GLU A 36 -7.23 0.23 4.74
C GLU A 36 -6.16 0.67 3.75
N LEU A 37 -5.97 1.98 3.57
CA LEU A 37 -4.93 2.54 2.73
C LEU A 37 -3.53 2.07 3.17
N LEU A 38 -3.21 2.17 4.47
CA LEU A 38 -1.93 1.73 5.02
C LEU A 38 -1.71 0.23 4.80
N SER A 39 -2.73 -0.60 5.04
CA SER A 39 -2.62 -2.05 4.82
C SER A 39 -2.35 -2.40 3.36
N LYS A 40 -2.96 -1.69 2.40
CA LYS A 40 -2.70 -1.90 0.97
C LYS A 40 -1.27 -1.51 0.60
N PHE A 41 -0.76 -0.38 1.10
CA PHE A 41 0.62 0.06 0.82
C PHE A 41 1.70 -0.81 1.50
N ASP A 42 1.45 -1.33 2.72
CA ASP A 42 2.31 -2.34 3.37
C ASP A 42 2.50 -3.56 2.45
N LYS A 43 1.39 -4.08 1.91
CA LYS A 43 1.38 -5.25 1.04
C LYS A 43 2.05 -4.98 -0.31
N VAL A 44 1.86 -3.80 -0.90
CA VAL A 44 2.60 -3.39 -2.11
C VAL A 44 4.09 -3.37 -1.85
N PHE A 45 4.51 -2.83 -0.72
CA PHE A 45 5.93 -2.80 -0.34
C PHE A 45 6.49 -4.21 -0.13
N ASP A 46 5.75 -5.08 0.57
CA ASP A 46 6.14 -6.48 0.77
C ASP A 46 6.35 -7.20 -0.57
N CYS A 47 5.41 -7.05 -1.53
CA CYS A 47 5.51 -7.66 -2.86
C CYS A 47 6.77 -7.25 -3.62
N LEU A 48 7.14 -5.98 -3.55
CA LEU A 48 8.26 -5.41 -4.31
C LEU A 48 9.61 -5.51 -3.57
N ASN A 49 9.61 -5.91 -2.31
CA ASN A 49 10.80 -5.95 -1.45
C ASN A 49 11.02 -7.33 -0.81
N SER A 50 10.64 -8.39 -1.53
CA SER A 50 10.91 -9.77 -1.12
C SER A 50 12.41 -10.08 -1.13
N SER A 51 12.84 -10.89 -0.16
CA SER A 51 14.26 -11.28 -0.04
C SER A 51 14.48 -12.73 0.40
N SER A 52 13.43 -13.42 0.85
CA SER A 52 13.55 -14.77 1.40
C SER A 52 12.30 -15.62 1.15
N PHE A 53 12.50 -16.86 0.72
CA PHE A 53 11.44 -17.86 0.58
C PHE A 53 10.76 -18.23 1.91
N LYS A 54 11.42 -17.97 3.05
CA LYS A 54 10.93 -18.28 4.40
C LYS A 54 10.30 -17.08 5.10
N ALA A 55 9.95 -16.02 4.38
CA ALA A 55 9.30 -14.86 4.98
C ALA A 55 7.95 -15.24 5.63
N GLY A 56 7.65 -14.62 6.77
CA GLY A 56 6.40 -14.87 7.52
C GLY A 56 5.15 -14.39 6.79
N LYS A 57 5.26 -13.34 5.99
CA LYS A 57 4.19 -12.85 5.11
C LYS A 57 4.32 -13.45 3.72
N ILE A 58 3.23 -13.96 3.16
CA ILE A 58 3.21 -14.58 1.82
C ILE A 58 3.67 -13.58 0.75
N LEU A 59 3.15 -12.34 0.81
CA LEU A 59 3.49 -11.29 -0.13
C LEU A 59 4.93 -10.77 -0.01
N ASN A 60 5.68 -11.14 1.04
CA ASN A 60 7.10 -10.79 1.20
C ASN A 60 8.03 -11.92 0.69
N ARG A 61 7.47 -12.99 0.13
CA ARG A 61 8.24 -14.09 -0.49
C ARG A 61 8.50 -13.76 -1.97
N PRO A 62 9.53 -14.37 -2.59
CA PRO A 62 9.75 -14.21 -4.02
C PRO A 62 8.52 -14.57 -4.85
N ILE A 63 8.29 -13.82 -5.92
CA ILE A 63 7.19 -14.04 -6.86
C ILE A 63 7.43 -15.37 -7.58
N THR A 64 6.39 -16.20 -7.64
CA THR A 64 6.35 -17.44 -8.42
C THR A 64 5.07 -17.49 -9.26
N SER A 65 5.05 -18.33 -10.29
CA SER A 65 3.88 -18.53 -11.16
C SER A 65 2.61 -18.99 -10.42
N THR A 66 2.76 -19.56 -9.22
CA THR A 66 1.66 -20.07 -8.39
C THR A 66 1.34 -19.16 -7.20
N SER A 67 2.09 -18.08 -7.02
CA SER A 67 1.94 -17.20 -5.87
C SER A 67 0.80 -16.20 -6.05
N SER A 68 0.18 -15.78 -4.94
CA SER A 68 -0.91 -14.80 -4.92
C SER A 68 -0.50 -13.38 -5.31
N HIS A 69 0.77 -13.15 -5.67
CA HIS A 69 1.29 -11.83 -6.01
C HIS A 69 0.61 -11.27 -7.26
N LEU A 70 0.41 -12.09 -8.31
CA LEU A 70 -0.21 -11.64 -9.55
C LEU A 70 -1.64 -11.15 -9.31
N GLN A 71 -2.44 -11.94 -8.58
CA GLN A 71 -3.80 -11.54 -8.22
C GLN A 71 -3.79 -10.23 -7.42
N PHE A 72 -2.94 -10.13 -6.41
CA PHE A 72 -2.84 -8.93 -5.59
C PHE A 72 -2.43 -7.69 -6.41
N MET A 73 -1.47 -7.80 -7.31
CA MET A 73 -1.03 -6.68 -8.16
C MET A 73 -2.13 -6.24 -9.12
N ASN A 74 -2.87 -7.20 -9.71
CA ASN A 74 -4.02 -6.91 -10.56
C ASN A 74 -5.15 -6.19 -9.81
N GLU A 75 -5.37 -6.51 -8.54
CA GLU A 75 -6.33 -5.79 -7.67
C GLU A 75 -5.82 -4.39 -7.27
N MET A 76 -4.51 -4.24 -7.07
CA MET A 76 -3.91 -2.98 -6.65
C MET A 76 -3.79 -1.93 -7.75
N ASN A 77 -3.62 -2.35 -9.01
CA ASN A 77 -3.50 -1.43 -10.13
C ASN A 77 -4.70 -0.47 -10.29
N PRO A 78 -5.96 -0.95 -10.36
CA PRO A 78 -7.14 -0.07 -10.42
C PRO A 78 -7.32 0.74 -9.13
N PHE A 79 -6.94 0.20 -7.97
CA PHE A 79 -6.97 0.95 -6.72
C PHE A 79 -6.05 2.16 -6.77
N ILE A 80 -4.79 2.00 -7.18
CA ILE A 80 -3.84 3.12 -7.30
C ILE A 80 -4.33 4.14 -8.32
N ALA A 81 -4.96 3.68 -9.42
CA ALA A 81 -5.53 4.56 -10.45
C ALA A 81 -6.68 5.41 -9.91
N SER A 82 -7.41 4.90 -8.93
CA SER A 82 -8.53 5.61 -8.31
C SER A 82 -8.11 6.65 -7.26
N ILE A 83 -6.85 6.65 -6.82
CA ILE A 83 -6.38 7.57 -5.77
C ILE A 83 -6.41 9.00 -6.28
N LYS A 84 -7.13 9.86 -5.56
CA LYS A 84 -7.10 11.31 -5.75
C LYS A 84 -6.35 12.00 -4.63
N VAL A 85 -5.50 12.95 -5.00
CA VAL A 85 -4.75 13.80 -4.05
C VAL A 85 -5.39 15.18 -4.04
N ILE A 86 -6.03 15.52 -2.92
CA ILE A 86 -6.74 16.78 -2.76
C ILE A 86 -5.87 17.75 -1.96
N ASN A 87 -5.60 18.93 -2.51
CA ASN A 87 -4.92 19.99 -1.77
C ASN A 87 -5.85 20.50 -0.65
N PRO A 88 -5.45 20.46 0.63
CA PRO A 88 -6.36 20.77 1.72
C PRO A 88 -6.74 22.26 1.80
N GLN A 89 -5.89 23.18 1.30
CA GLN A 89 -6.15 24.61 1.27
C GLN A 89 -7.05 25.01 0.10
N SER A 90 -6.69 24.60 -1.12
CA SER A 90 -7.41 25.01 -2.34
C SER A 90 -8.59 24.10 -2.71
N LYS A 91 -8.69 22.92 -2.06
CA LYS A 91 -9.65 21.84 -2.38
C LYS A 91 -9.57 21.31 -3.81
N LYS A 92 -8.53 21.67 -4.56
CA LYS A 92 -8.32 21.21 -5.94
C LYS A 92 -7.70 19.81 -5.95
N ASP A 93 -8.10 19.03 -6.94
CA ASP A 93 -7.44 17.79 -7.31
C ASP A 93 -6.06 18.13 -7.90
N VAL A 94 -5.00 17.64 -7.26
CA VAL A 94 -3.60 17.82 -7.67
C VAL A 94 -2.93 16.49 -7.99
N THR A 95 -3.70 15.42 -8.24
CA THR A 95 -3.20 14.07 -8.51
C THR A 95 -2.17 14.06 -9.63
N ASN A 96 -2.41 14.81 -10.71
CA ASN A 96 -1.51 14.90 -11.86
C ASN A 96 -0.13 15.49 -11.55
N THR A 97 0.02 16.16 -10.40
CA THR A 97 1.32 16.67 -9.94
C THR A 97 2.15 15.60 -9.25
N LEU A 98 1.53 14.56 -8.69
CA LEU A 98 2.19 13.43 -8.03
C LEU A 98 2.45 12.30 -9.03
N LYS A 99 3.55 12.43 -9.78
CA LYS A 99 4.02 11.40 -10.73
C LYS A 99 4.32 10.04 -10.09
N CYS A 100 4.48 9.98 -8.76
CA CYS A 100 4.81 8.74 -8.05
C CYS A 100 3.70 7.68 -8.12
N LEU A 101 2.42 8.07 -8.16
CA LEU A 101 1.31 7.11 -8.25
C LEU A 101 1.30 6.42 -9.62
N GLN A 102 1.41 7.20 -10.70
CA GLN A 102 1.54 6.67 -12.06
C GLN A 102 2.78 5.77 -12.20
N ARG A 103 3.92 6.18 -11.64
CA ARG A 103 5.16 5.39 -11.69
C ARG A 103 5.07 4.09 -10.89
N LEU A 104 4.32 4.09 -9.79
CA LEU A 104 4.05 2.88 -9.02
C LEU A 104 3.22 1.89 -9.84
N GLN A 105 2.23 2.34 -10.59
CA GLN A 105 1.46 1.48 -11.51
C GLN A 105 2.36 0.83 -12.54
N ILE A 106 3.18 1.64 -13.23
CA ILE A 106 4.15 1.14 -14.22
C ILE A 106 5.10 0.10 -13.58
N THR A 107 5.48 0.30 -12.31
CA THR A 107 6.33 -0.66 -11.59
C THR A 107 5.60 -1.98 -11.35
N LEU A 108 4.33 -1.95 -10.95
CA LEU A 108 3.52 -3.15 -10.74
C LEU A 108 3.29 -3.90 -12.06
N GLU A 109 2.91 -3.18 -13.11
CA GLU A 109 2.70 -3.73 -14.45
C GLU A 109 3.98 -4.36 -15.00
N GLY A 110 5.10 -3.62 -14.95
CA GLY A 110 6.39 -4.13 -15.40
C GLY A 110 6.87 -5.35 -14.61
N THR A 111 6.48 -5.48 -13.33
CA THR A 111 6.81 -6.67 -12.54
C THR A 111 6.02 -7.90 -12.97
N LEU A 112 4.81 -7.72 -13.54
CA LEU A 112 3.99 -8.82 -14.06
C LEU A 112 4.48 -9.36 -15.41
N GLU A 113 5.27 -8.56 -16.14
CA GLU A 113 5.79 -8.90 -17.47
C GLU A 113 7.18 -9.57 -17.44
N LEU A 114 7.82 -9.67 -16.27
CA LEU A 114 9.11 -10.34 -16.04
C LEU A 114 8.96 -11.85 -15.84
#